data_AF-A0AAU2VFJ2-F1
#
_entry.id   AF-A0AAU2VFJ2-F1
#
_cell.length_a   1.000
_cell.length_b   1.000
_cell.length_c   1.000
_cell.angle_alpha   90.00
_cell.angle_beta   90.00
_cell.angle_gamma   90.00
#
_symmetry.space_group_name_H-M   'P 1'
#
loop_
_entity.id
_entity.type
_entity.pdbx_description
1 polymer ?
#
loop_
_entity_poly.entity_id
_entity_poly.type
_entity_poly.pdbx_seq_one_letter_code
_entity_poly.pdbx_strand_id
1 'polypeptide(L)'
;MRTPANPPQPCGRSPGRSPGTRRGAQARAVIQDAAHEAVQNLPYAAVPTIVLPATLTVRFRNADLAEMATWFNGAVRDGELTVHLTDTDPIRLYRGFVAVVMLTRSIAE
;
A
#
# COMPACT_ATOMS: atom_id res chain seq x y z
N MET A 1 -9.80 -33.62 25.24
CA MET A 1 -8.68 -33.59 24.27
C MET A 1 -8.74 -32.27 23.53
N ARG A 2 -7.81 -31.34 23.79
CA ARG A 2 -7.73 -30.03 23.13
C ARG A 2 -6.75 -30.14 21.96
N THR A 3 -7.21 -29.86 20.75
CA THR A 3 -6.37 -29.69 19.56
C THR A 3 -5.62 -28.36 19.67
N PRO A 4 -4.29 -28.29 19.47
CA PRO A 4 -3.59 -27.01 19.43
C PRO A 4 -3.94 -26.28 18.12
N ALA A 5 -4.43 -25.06 18.24
CA ALA A 5 -4.62 -24.14 17.12
C ALA A 5 -3.25 -23.76 16.53
N ASN A 6 -3.08 -24.03 15.23
CA ASN A 6 -1.88 -23.64 14.48
C ASN A 6 -1.92 -22.12 14.24
N PRO A 7 -0.87 -21.34 14.56
CA PRO A 7 -0.85 -19.91 14.27
C PRO A 7 -0.91 -19.63 12.76
N PRO A 8 -1.47 -18.47 12.35
CA PRO A 8 -1.51 -18.08 10.94
C PRO A 8 -0.09 -17.96 10.40
N GLN A 9 0.23 -18.74 9.36
CA GLN A 9 1.50 -18.61 8.66
C GLN A 9 1.57 -17.21 8.01
N PRO A 10 2.67 -16.46 8.18
CA PRO A 10 2.86 -15.23 7.44
C PRO A 10 2.91 -15.56 5.95
N CYS A 11 2.14 -14.83 5.13
CA CYS A 11 2.13 -14.97 3.67
C CYS A 11 3.55 -15.11 3.15
N GLY A 12 3.90 -16.33 2.72
CA GLY A 12 5.21 -16.65 2.21
C GLY A 12 5.53 -15.76 1.01
N ARG A 13 6.43 -14.79 1.19
CA ARG A 13 7.11 -14.17 0.06
C ARG A 13 7.96 -15.25 -0.59
N SER A 14 7.52 -15.77 -1.73
CA SER A 14 8.35 -16.60 -2.60
C SER A 14 9.69 -15.90 -2.86
N PRO A 15 10.83 -16.56 -2.62
CA PRO A 15 12.13 -15.91 -2.76
C PRO A 15 12.49 -15.78 -4.24
N GLY A 16 12.88 -14.58 -4.65
CA GLY A 16 13.86 -14.39 -5.73
C GLY A 16 13.39 -14.54 -7.18
N ARG A 17 12.22 -14.00 -7.57
CA ARG A 17 11.94 -13.80 -9.01
C ARG A 17 12.39 -12.40 -9.44
N SER A 18 13.61 -12.29 -9.98
CA SER A 18 14.06 -11.09 -10.71
C SER A 18 13.00 -10.71 -11.76
N PRO A 19 12.66 -9.42 -11.91
CA PRO A 19 11.65 -8.97 -12.88
C PRO A 19 12.23 -9.04 -14.29
N GLY A 20 12.43 -10.25 -14.81
CA GLY A 20 12.70 -10.47 -16.22
C GLY A 20 11.47 -10.10 -17.04
N THR A 21 11.68 -9.38 -18.15
CA THR A 21 10.64 -8.96 -19.09
C THR A 21 9.97 -10.20 -19.69
N ARG A 22 8.86 -10.65 -19.09
CA ARG A 22 8.06 -11.76 -19.63
C ARG A 22 7.36 -11.31 -20.90
N ARG A 23 7.41 -12.13 -21.96
CA ARG A 23 6.60 -11.92 -23.17
C ARG A 23 5.10 -11.97 -22.81
N GLY A 24 4.27 -11.21 -23.53
CA GLY A 24 2.86 -11.01 -23.19
C GLY A 24 2.06 -12.30 -22.95
N ALA A 25 2.25 -13.34 -23.77
CA ALA A 25 1.57 -14.63 -23.59
C ALA A 25 1.96 -15.33 -22.27
N GLN A 26 3.24 -15.30 -21.92
CA GLN A 26 3.75 -15.87 -20.67
C GLN A 26 3.31 -15.05 -19.45
N ALA A 27 3.20 -13.73 -19.59
CA ALA A 27 2.64 -12.88 -18.55
C ALA A 27 1.16 -13.18 -18.31
N ARG A 28 0.37 -13.34 -19.38
CA ARG A 28 -1.05 -13.68 -19.32
C ARG A 28 -1.29 -15.00 -18.60
N ALA A 29 -0.57 -16.06 -18.98
CA ALA A 29 -0.70 -17.36 -18.33
C ALA A 29 -0.45 -17.26 -16.81
N VAL A 30 0.62 -16.57 -16.40
CA VAL A 30 0.91 -16.41 -14.96
C VAL A 30 -0.16 -15.59 -14.23
N ILE A 31 -0.69 -14.53 -14.84
CA ILE A 31 -1.78 -13.74 -14.23
C ILE A 31 -3.03 -14.60 -14.08
N GLN A 32 -3.36 -15.41 -15.08
CA GLN A 32 -4.51 -16.30 -15.05
C GLN A 32 -4.37 -17.36 -13.95
N ASP A 33 -3.22 -18.01 -13.86
CA ASP A 33 -2.96 -19.03 -12.84
C ASP A 33 -3.05 -18.43 -11.42
N ALA A 34 -2.40 -17.28 -11.20
CA ALA A 34 -2.43 -16.58 -9.91
C ALA A 34 -3.83 -16.08 -9.54
N ALA A 35 -4.61 -15.58 -10.50
CA ALA A 35 -5.99 -15.17 -10.27
C ALA A 35 -6.88 -16.35 -9.91
N HIS A 36 -6.71 -17.50 -10.58
CA HIS A 36 -7.45 -18.71 -10.28
C HIS A 36 -7.16 -19.20 -8.85
N GLU A 37 -5.88 -19.28 -8.49
CA GLU A 37 -5.44 -19.63 -7.13
C GLU A 37 -6.00 -18.66 -6.09
N ALA A 38 -5.96 -17.35 -6.33
CA ALA A 38 -6.46 -16.35 -5.41
C ALA A 38 -7.97 -16.49 -5.14
N VAL A 39 -8.77 -16.75 -6.18
CA VAL A 39 -10.22 -16.94 -6.04
C VAL A 39 -10.55 -18.21 -5.29
N GLN A 40 -9.84 -19.31 -5.56
CA GLN A 40 -10.02 -20.56 -4.80
C GLN A 40 -9.69 -20.41 -3.32
N ASN A 41 -8.70 -19.59 -2.99
CA ASN A 41 -8.27 -19.35 -1.63
C ASN A 41 -9.08 -18.24 -0.90
N LEU A 42 -10.02 -17.58 -1.57
CA LEU A 42 -10.81 -16.48 -1.00
C LEU A 42 -11.51 -16.84 0.32
N PRO A 43 -12.12 -18.04 0.51
CA PRO A 43 -12.75 -18.41 1.79
C PRO A 43 -11.79 -18.43 2.98
N TYR A 44 -10.48 -18.56 2.72
CA TYR A 44 -9.43 -18.58 3.73
C TYR A 44 -8.66 -17.25 3.81
N ALA A 45 -8.99 -16.28 2.95
CA ALA A 45 -8.34 -14.99 2.94
C ALA A 45 -8.80 -14.15 4.14
N ALA A 46 -7.84 -13.66 4.92
CA ALA A 46 -8.11 -12.71 5.98
C ALA A 46 -8.34 -11.31 5.39
N VAL A 47 -9.37 -10.62 5.89
CA VAL A 47 -9.54 -9.20 5.60
C VAL A 47 -8.39 -8.42 6.23
N PRO A 48 -7.67 -7.56 5.48
CA PRO A 48 -6.64 -6.72 6.05
C PRO A 48 -7.21 -5.88 7.20
N THR A 49 -6.70 -6.09 8.40
CA THR A 49 -7.10 -5.28 9.57
C THR A 49 -6.22 -4.04 9.60
N ILE A 50 -6.86 -2.87 9.50
CA ILE A 50 -6.19 -1.57 9.64
C ILE A 50 -6.48 -1.05 11.04
N VAL A 51 -5.43 -0.81 11.82
CA VAL A 51 -5.55 -0.20 13.15
C VAL A 51 -5.92 1.27 12.97
N LEU A 52 -6.91 1.74 13.74
CA LEU A 52 -7.39 3.11 13.72
C LEU A 52 -6.97 3.87 14.99
N PRO A 53 -6.60 5.16 14.90
CA PRO A 53 -6.45 5.94 13.66
C PRO A 53 -5.28 5.40 12.81
N ALA A 54 -5.47 5.38 11.49
CA ALA A 54 -4.47 4.90 10.56
C ALA A 54 -3.52 6.04 10.19
N THR A 55 -2.24 5.75 10.05
CA THR A 55 -1.22 6.71 9.64
C THR A 55 -0.53 6.26 8.36
N LEU A 56 -0.56 7.11 7.32
CA LEU A 56 0.24 6.95 6.11
C LEU A 56 1.50 7.80 6.23
N THR A 57 2.66 7.18 6.05
CA THR A 57 3.95 7.86 6.00
C THR A 57 4.41 7.97 4.56
N VAL A 58 4.60 9.20 4.08
CA VAL A 58 4.95 9.50 2.70
C VAL A 58 6.32 10.18 2.68
N ARG A 59 7.24 9.62 1.88
CA ARG A 59 8.54 10.24 1.62
C ARG A 59 8.54 10.91 0.26
N PHE A 60 8.76 12.21 0.24
CA PHE A 60 8.81 13.03 -0.96
C PHE A 60 10.21 13.04 -1.59
N ARG A 61 10.26 13.48 -2.85
CA ARG A 61 11.50 13.56 -3.63
C ARG A 61 12.43 14.68 -3.15
N ASN A 62 11.86 15.82 -2.72
CA ASN A 62 12.58 16.98 -2.24
C ASN A 62 11.76 17.69 -1.14
N ALA A 63 12.40 18.68 -0.50
CA ALA A 63 11.82 19.41 0.63
C ALA A 63 10.62 20.29 0.21
N ASP A 64 10.61 20.83 -1.00
CA ASP A 64 9.53 21.68 -1.49
C ASP A 64 8.22 20.90 -1.59
N LEU A 65 8.25 19.71 -2.20
CA LEU A 65 7.05 18.86 -2.29
C LEU A 65 6.56 18.42 -0.91
N ALA A 66 7.47 18.16 0.03
CA ALA A 66 7.12 17.84 1.42
C ALA A 66 6.45 19.03 2.11
N GLU A 67 6.93 20.26 1.87
CA GLU A 67 6.32 21.48 2.39
C GLU A 67 4.92 21.69 1.83
N MET A 68 4.74 21.58 0.52
CA MET A 68 3.43 21.74 -0.12
C MET A 68 2.42 20.72 0.37
N ALA A 69 2.85 19.49 0.65
CA ALA A 69 2.00 18.47 1.23
C ALA A 69 1.44 18.86 2.61
N THR A 70 2.15 19.68 3.40
CA THR A 70 1.66 20.17 4.71
C THR A 70 0.51 21.17 4.59
N TRP A 71 0.27 21.73 3.41
CA TRP A 71 -0.88 22.62 3.19
C TRP A 71 -2.20 21.85 3.15
N PHE A 72 -2.14 20.51 3.03
CA PHE A 72 -3.29 19.64 3.17
C PHE A 72 -3.63 19.42 4.64
N ASN A 73 -4.91 19.50 4.99
CA ASN A 73 -5.35 19.35 6.37
C ASN A 73 -5.05 17.93 6.92
N GLY A 74 -4.43 17.85 8.10
CA GLY A 74 -4.04 16.59 8.73
C GLY A 74 -2.69 16.02 8.29
N ALA A 75 -1.93 16.73 7.45
CA ALA A 75 -0.56 16.40 7.10
C ALA A 75 0.44 17.00 8.11
N VAL A 76 1.23 16.15 8.77
CA VAL A 76 2.26 16.55 9.72
C VAL A 76 3.63 16.22 9.14
N ARG A 77 4.48 17.24 9.00
CA ARG A 77 5.85 17.04 8.52
C ARG A 77 6.71 16.38 9.60
N ASP A 78 7.48 15.39 9.20
CA ASP A 78 8.52 14.74 10.02
C ASP A 78 9.85 14.82 9.28
N GLY A 79 10.76 15.66 9.77
CA GLY A 79 12.02 15.96 9.10
C GLY A 79 11.85 16.66 7.74
N GLU A 80 12.85 16.49 6.87
CA GLU A 80 12.95 17.28 5.64
C GLU A 80 12.05 16.75 4.51
N LEU A 81 11.92 15.42 4.39
CA LEU A 81 11.28 14.78 3.23
C LEU A 81 10.06 13.93 3.58
N THR A 82 9.72 13.80 4.87
CA THR A 82 8.67 12.88 5.31
C THR A 82 7.45 13.65 5.81
N VAL A 83 6.27 13.14 5.49
CA VAL A 83 4.99 13.66 5.97
C VAL A 83 4.11 12.50 6.41
N HIS A 84 3.43 12.67 7.53
CA HIS A 84 2.43 11.76 8.05
C HIS A 84 1.03 12.31 7.81
N LEU A 85 0.15 11.46 7.27
CA LEU A 85 -1.27 11.71 7.18
C LEU A 85 -1.96 10.75 8.15
N THR A 86 -2.79 11.25 9.06
CA THR A 86 -3.49 10.41 10.03
C THR A 86 -4.98 10.67 10.00
N ASP A 87 -5.80 9.62 9.89
CA ASP A 87 -7.26 9.72 9.92
C ASP A 87 -7.87 8.47 10.58
N THR A 88 -9.05 8.64 11.17
CA THR A 88 -9.89 7.55 11.69
C THR A 88 -10.68 6.82 10.60
N ASP A 89 -10.87 7.45 9.43
CA ASP A 89 -11.51 6.87 8.26
C ASP A 89 -10.44 6.56 7.18
N PRO A 90 -10.12 5.27 6.93
CA PRO A 90 -9.14 4.86 5.93
C PRO A 90 -9.42 5.37 4.51
N ILE A 91 -10.69 5.56 4.15
CA ILE A 91 -11.06 6.06 2.82
C ILE A 91 -10.79 7.56 2.72
N ARG A 92 -11.04 8.33 3.78
CA ARG A 92 -10.63 9.74 3.84
C ARG A 92 -9.12 9.88 3.83
N LEU A 93 -8.41 9.03 4.59
CA LEU A 93 -6.96 8.98 4.58
C LEU A 93 -6.39 8.74 3.17
N TYR A 94 -6.91 7.73 2.47
CA TYR A 94 -6.50 7.42 1.10
C TYR A 94 -6.79 8.57 0.12
N ARG A 95 -7.98 9.18 0.22
CA ARG A 95 -8.35 10.34 -0.60
C ARG A 95 -7.44 11.54 -0.34
N GLY A 96 -7.06 11.77 0.92
CA GLY A 96 -6.11 12.82 1.30
C GLY A 96 -4.73 12.57 0.70
N PHE A 97 -4.24 11.32 0.78
CA PHE A 97 -3.00 10.93 0.10
C PHE A 97 -3.05 11.20 -1.42
N VAL A 98 -4.12 10.78 -2.10
CA VAL A 98 -4.28 11.02 -3.54
C VAL A 98 -4.30 12.52 -3.84
N ALA A 99 -5.01 13.33 -3.05
CA ALA A 99 -5.03 14.78 -3.20
C ALA A 99 -3.62 15.38 -3.08
N VAL A 100 -2.85 14.98 -2.07
CA VAL A 100 -1.46 15.41 -1.86
C VAL A 100 -0.57 15.04 -3.04
N VAL A 101 -0.67 13.82 -3.56
CA VAL A 101 0.10 13.37 -4.73
C VAL A 101 -0.27 14.16 -5.99
N MET A 102 -1.56 14.43 -6.21
CA MET A 102 -2.01 15.17 -7.39
C MET A 102 -1.56 16.63 -7.33
N LEU A 103 -1.66 17.29 -6.17
CA LEU A 103 -1.16 18.65 -5.95
C LEU A 103 0.35 18.77 -6.18
N THR A 104 1.11 17.83 -5.62
CA THR A 104 2.58 17.84 -5.73
C THR A 104 3.05 17.44 -7.13
N ARG A 105 2.25 16.69 -7.89
CA ARG A 105 2.56 16.34 -9.29
C ARG A 105 2.20 17.44 -10.29
N SER A 106 1.07 18.13 -10.12
CA SER A 106 0.65 19.19 -11.05
C SER A 106 1.58 20.41 -11.06
N ILE A 107 2.46 20.52 -10.07
CA ILE A 107 3.39 21.64 -9.89
C ILE A 107 4.80 21.27 -10.36
N ALA A 108 5.03 19.97 -10.63
CA ALA A 108 6.29 19.46 -11.17
C ALA A 108 6.33 19.41 -12.72
N GLU A 109 5.23 19.78 -13.40
CA GLU A 109 5.13 19.96 -14.86
C GLU A 109 5.06 21.45 -15.21
#